data_AF-A0A6L6XAL3-F1
#
_entry.id   AF-A0A6L6XAL3-F1
#
_cell.length_a   1.000
_cell.length_b   1.000
_cell.length_c   1.000
_cell.angle_alpha   90.00
_cell.angle_beta   90.00
_cell.angle_gamma   90.00
#
_symmetry.space_group_name_H-M   'P 1'
#
loop_
_entity.id
_entity.type
_entity.pdbx_description
1 polymer ?
#
loop_
_entity_poly.entity_id
_entity_poly.type
_entity_poly.pdbx_seq_one_letter_code
_entity_poly.pdbx_strand_id
1 'polypeptide(L)'
;MDTAAPASGAALLEPSADAPLDAAERRRLLTGAHHDPHAVLGAHTVPGGVAFRVLRPYARTVAVVVDGRAARLNDTGDGLFSGVLPLASVPAYELRVTYDGGETAVQDPYRFLPALGELDLHLIGEGRHEELWRALGARPMTHQGTRGTRFTVWAPNAAGVRVCGDFCHWDGTAHPMRSLGSTGVWELFVPGLGAGTRYKFDITRADGTRTLRADPMARRAEVPPATASLVDESCHEWGDEEWMRRRGDVPVHEAPFSVYEVHLASWRPGLTYRRLAEQLPAYVADLGFTHVELMPVAEHPFGGSWGYQVTGFYAPTARLGTPDDFKHLVDALHQAGIGVLMDWVPAHFPRDDWALAEFDGRPLYEHEDPARAAHPDWGTLEFDYGRKEVRNFLVANATYWCEEFHIDGLRVDAVASMLYLDYSREDGQWTPNEHGGRENLDAVAFLQEMNATVYRRCPGVVTIAEESTAWDG
;
A
#
# COMPACT_ATOMS: atom_id res chain seq x y z
N MET A 1 5.18 63.15 25.23
CA MET A 1 5.27 61.80 25.83
C MET A 1 5.16 60.83 24.67
N ASP A 2 6.31 60.46 24.13
CA ASP A 2 6.46 59.49 23.05
C ASP A 2 6.11 58.09 23.56
N THR A 3 5.17 57.44 22.87
CA THR A 3 4.89 56.01 23.03
C THR A 3 5.83 55.23 22.12
N ALA A 4 6.90 54.69 22.71
CA ALA A 4 7.83 53.80 22.04
C ALA A 4 7.15 52.48 21.63
N ALA A 5 7.33 52.10 20.36
CA ALA A 5 7.00 50.79 19.82
C ALA A 5 7.94 49.70 20.39
N PRO A 6 7.50 48.44 20.55
CA PRO A 6 8.37 47.38 20.99
C PRO A 6 9.28 46.93 19.84
N ALA A 7 10.58 47.22 19.97
CA ALA A 7 11.63 46.52 19.24
C ALA A 7 11.96 45.23 20.00
N SER A 8 11.65 44.06 19.43
CA SER A 8 12.35 42.82 19.77
C SER A 8 12.75 42.11 18.47
N GLY A 9 13.84 42.56 17.87
CA GLY A 9 14.57 41.76 16.90
C GLY A 9 15.14 40.56 17.64
N ALA A 10 14.51 39.39 17.48
CA ALA A 10 15.09 38.14 17.96
C ALA A 10 16.41 37.93 17.20
N ALA A 11 17.52 37.84 17.93
CA ALA A 11 18.84 37.63 17.35
C ALA A 11 18.82 36.36 16.49
N LEU A 12 19.17 36.51 15.20
CA LEU A 12 19.40 35.39 14.29
C LEU A 12 20.48 34.49 14.89
N LEU A 13 20.25 33.18 14.92
CA LEU A 13 21.34 32.24 15.15
C LEU A 13 22.09 32.15 13.81
N GLU A 14 23.37 32.51 13.80
CA GLU A 14 24.21 32.37 12.60
C GLU A 14 24.79 30.95 12.56
N PRO A 15 24.37 30.11 11.60
CA PRO A 15 24.95 28.79 11.45
C PRO A 15 26.38 28.90 10.90
N SER A 16 27.30 28.13 11.46
CA SER A 16 28.58 27.87 10.79
C SER A 16 28.39 26.88 9.64
N ALA A 17 29.35 26.85 8.72
CA ALA A 17 29.36 25.88 7.64
C ALA A 17 29.45 24.44 8.19
N ASP A 18 28.61 23.55 7.67
CA ASP A 18 28.74 22.10 7.88
C ASP A 18 29.84 21.54 6.97
N ALA A 19 30.39 20.38 7.33
CA ALA A 19 31.31 19.66 6.46
C ALA A 19 30.57 19.28 5.16
N PRO A 20 31.23 19.41 3.98
CA PRO A 20 30.60 19.02 2.73
C PRO A 20 30.27 17.53 2.75
N LEU A 21 29.09 17.18 2.25
CA LEU A 21 28.72 15.78 2.07
C LEU A 21 29.70 15.10 1.11
N ASP A 22 30.01 13.83 1.39
CA ASP A 22 30.75 12.99 0.46
C ASP A 22 30.08 13.01 -0.92
N ALA A 23 30.88 13.08 -1.99
CA ALA A 23 30.37 13.23 -3.34
C ALA A 23 29.51 12.04 -3.78
N ALA A 24 29.80 10.82 -3.31
CA ALA A 24 28.99 9.65 -3.61
C ALA A 24 27.67 9.68 -2.83
N GLU A 25 27.66 10.12 -1.57
CA GLU A 25 26.43 10.32 -0.79
C GLU A 25 25.50 11.36 -1.42
N ARG A 26 26.06 12.53 -1.76
CA ARG A 26 25.32 13.59 -2.45
C ARG A 26 24.71 13.07 -3.75
N ARG A 27 25.50 12.35 -4.56
CA ARG A 27 25.02 11.77 -5.81
C ARG A 27 23.86 10.80 -5.56
N ARG A 28 23.99 9.86 -4.62
CA ARG A 28 22.93 8.88 -4.31
C ARG A 28 21.63 9.55 -3.86
N LEU A 29 21.71 10.58 -3.02
CA LEU A 29 20.52 11.33 -2.59
C LEU A 29 19.81 11.96 -3.80
N LEU A 30 20.56 12.68 -4.64
CA LEU A 30 20.02 13.43 -5.77
C LEU A 30 19.48 12.51 -6.88
N THR A 31 20.14 11.37 -7.14
CA THR A 31 19.67 10.39 -8.14
C THR A 31 18.55 9.49 -7.62
N GLY A 32 18.29 9.46 -6.32
CA GLY A 32 17.25 8.65 -5.70
C GLY A 32 17.67 7.23 -5.37
N ALA A 33 18.97 6.95 -5.36
CA ALA A 33 19.57 5.64 -5.08
C ALA A 33 20.17 5.55 -3.67
N HIS A 34 19.69 6.38 -2.73
CA HIS A 34 20.19 6.40 -1.36
C HIS A 34 19.31 5.51 -0.47
N HIS A 35 19.92 4.48 0.14
CA HIS A 35 19.19 3.51 0.96
C HIS A 35 18.84 4.02 2.36
N ASP A 36 19.62 4.92 2.96
CA ASP A 36 19.33 5.48 4.29
C ASP A 36 19.39 7.03 4.34
N PRO A 37 18.42 7.74 3.74
CA PRO A 37 18.44 9.20 3.73
C PRO A 37 18.45 9.84 5.13
N HIS A 38 18.00 9.12 6.17
CA HIS A 38 17.96 9.63 7.55
C HIS A 38 19.35 9.69 8.19
N ALA A 39 20.33 8.91 7.71
CA ALA A 39 21.73 9.06 8.13
C ALA A 39 22.37 10.38 7.66
N VAL A 40 21.78 11.03 6.66
CA VAL A 40 22.32 12.26 6.07
C VAL A 40 21.41 13.46 6.34
N LEU A 41 20.12 13.36 6.02
CA LEU A 41 19.14 14.43 6.18
C LEU A 41 18.65 14.53 7.63
N GLY A 42 18.10 15.68 7.99
CA GLY A 42 17.64 15.96 9.35
C GLY A 42 18.71 16.59 10.23
N ALA A 43 18.56 16.41 11.54
CA ALA A 43 19.43 17.00 12.56
C ALA A 43 20.37 15.96 13.17
N HIS A 44 21.67 16.24 13.13
CA HIS A 44 22.73 15.31 13.54
C HIS A 44 23.73 15.99 14.49
N THR A 45 24.07 15.34 15.60
CA THR A 45 25.13 15.84 16.49
C THR A 45 26.49 15.70 15.81
N VAL A 46 27.26 16.79 15.77
CA VAL A 46 28.59 16.87 15.15
C VAL A 46 29.56 17.65 16.06
N PRO A 47 30.88 17.58 15.85
CA PRO A 47 31.79 18.50 16.52
C PRO A 47 31.38 19.96 16.25
N GLY A 48 31.15 20.73 17.33
CA GLY A 48 30.72 22.12 17.25
C GLY A 48 29.21 22.36 17.39
N GLY A 49 28.37 21.31 17.45
CA GLY A 49 26.94 21.44 17.77
C GLY A 49 26.05 20.46 17.03
N VAL A 50 24.97 20.95 16.43
CA VAL A 50 23.99 20.16 15.67
C VAL A 50 23.99 20.63 14.22
N ALA A 51 24.32 19.73 13.29
CA ALA A 51 24.20 19.93 11.85
C ALA A 51 22.76 19.69 11.41
N PHE A 52 22.18 20.63 10.69
CA PHE A 52 20.89 20.48 10.02
C PHE A 52 21.15 20.36 8.53
N ARG A 53 20.60 19.33 7.89
CA ARG A 53 20.75 19.05 6.45
C ARG A 53 19.39 18.80 5.83
N VAL A 54 19.04 19.62 4.85
CA VAL A 54 17.69 19.66 4.29
C VAL A 54 17.76 19.59 2.77
N LEU A 55 17.02 18.65 2.18
CA LEU A 55 16.82 18.54 0.73
C LEU A 55 15.47 19.15 0.34
N ARG A 56 15.50 20.33 -0.28
CA ARG A 56 14.34 21.06 -0.81
C ARG A 56 14.69 21.61 -2.19
N PRO A 57 14.52 20.81 -3.25
CA PRO A 57 14.66 21.27 -4.63
C PRO A 57 13.82 22.53 -4.87
N TYR A 58 14.37 23.45 -5.67
CA TYR A 58 13.73 24.72 -6.05
C TYR A 58 13.46 25.73 -4.91
N ALA A 59 13.81 25.42 -3.66
CA ALA A 59 13.73 26.41 -2.58
C ALA A 59 14.76 27.52 -2.79
N ARG A 60 14.38 28.77 -2.52
CA ARG A 60 15.30 29.91 -2.50
C ARG A 60 16.08 29.97 -1.19
N THR A 61 15.40 29.70 -0.09
CA THR A 61 15.98 29.70 1.26
C THR A 61 15.32 28.65 2.13
N VAL A 62 16.13 28.10 3.03
CA VAL A 62 15.66 27.25 4.13
C VAL A 62 16.20 27.81 5.43
N ALA A 63 15.34 27.96 6.42
CA ALA A 63 15.73 28.28 7.78
C ALA A 63 15.23 27.21 8.75
N VAL A 64 16.03 26.90 9.76
CA VAL A 64 15.62 26.09 10.90
C VAL A 64 15.14 27.02 11.99
N VAL A 65 14.00 26.72 12.60
CA VAL A 65 13.48 27.48 13.74
C VAL A 65 13.58 26.64 15.00
N VAL A 66 14.35 27.12 15.96
CA VAL A 66 14.53 26.51 17.29
C VAL A 66 14.12 27.53 18.34
N ASP A 67 13.21 27.14 19.25
CA ASP A 67 12.69 28.03 20.31
C ASP A 67 12.22 29.40 19.79
N GLY A 68 11.57 29.41 18.62
CA GLY A 68 11.07 30.63 17.95
C GLY A 68 12.13 31.48 17.25
N ARG A 69 13.41 31.07 17.25
CA ARG A 69 14.51 31.77 16.58
C ARG A 69 14.87 31.08 15.28
N ALA A 70 14.82 31.82 14.17
CA ALA A 70 15.19 31.33 12.85
C ALA A 70 16.71 31.42 12.62
N ALA A 71 17.27 30.38 12.02
CA ALA A 71 18.64 30.30 11.54
C ALA A 71 18.64 29.91 10.06
N ARG A 72 19.11 30.79 9.17
CA ARG A 72 19.12 30.53 7.73
C ARG A 72 20.27 29.58 7.38
N LEU A 73 19.95 28.43 6.79
CA LEU A 73 20.94 27.45 6.34
C LEU A 73 21.67 27.95 5.09
N ASN A 74 22.90 27.48 4.90
CA ASN A 74 23.70 27.75 3.72
C ASN A 74 23.19 26.92 2.55
N ASP A 75 23.02 27.55 1.38
CA ASP A 75 22.74 26.85 0.13
C ASP A 75 24.03 26.17 -0.35
N THR A 76 23.99 24.84 -0.50
CA THR A 76 25.10 24.03 -0.96
C THR A 76 24.91 23.52 -2.39
N GLY A 77 23.88 24.00 -3.10
CA GLY A 77 23.50 23.64 -4.46
C GLY A 77 22.57 22.42 -4.54
N ASP A 78 21.96 22.19 -5.71
CA ASP A 78 21.06 21.06 -6.02
C ASP A 78 19.86 20.92 -5.06
N GLY A 79 19.45 22.02 -4.43
CA GLY A 79 18.39 22.02 -3.42
C GLY A 79 18.82 21.51 -2.05
N LEU A 80 20.12 21.30 -1.80
CA LEU A 80 20.65 20.94 -0.49
C LEU A 80 21.03 22.18 0.31
N PHE A 81 20.52 22.25 1.54
CA PHE A 81 20.82 23.30 2.50
C PHE A 81 21.43 22.70 3.76
N SER A 82 22.49 23.31 4.30
CA SER A 82 23.10 22.85 5.54
C SER A 82 23.65 23.96 6.43
N GLY A 83 23.78 23.67 7.71
CA GLY A 83 24.38 24.56 8.69
C GLY A 83 24.49 23.92 10.06
N VAL A 84 25.50 24.33 10.82
CA VAL A 84 25.72 23.86 12.20
C VAL A 84 25.32 24.95 13.17
N LEU A 85 24.42 24.61 14.10
CA LEU A 85 24.05 25.48 15.22
C LEU A 85 24.77 25.03 16.50
N PRO A 86 25.26 25.95 17.34
CA PRO A 86 25.98 25.62 18.57
C PRO A 86 25.02 25.16 19.68
N LEU A 87 24.39 23.99 19.46
CA LEU A 87 23.43 23.36 20.34
C LEU A 87 24.04 22.10 20.98
N ALA A 88 23.68 21.84 22.24
CA ALA A 88 24.22 20.69 22.98
C ALA A 88 23.60 19.34 22.55
N SER A 89 22.37 19.36 22.05
CA SER A 89 21.62 18.20 21.59
C SER A 89 20.62 18.62 20.52
N VAL A 90 20.14 17.65 19.73
CA VAL A 90 19.08 17.87 18.73
C VAL A 90 17.82 18.41 19.43
N PRO A 91 17.36 19.64 19.11
CA PRO A 91 16.17 20.22 19.70
C PRO A 91 14.90 19.76 18.95
N ALA A 92 13.73 20.13 19.46
CA ALA A 92 12.55 20.25 18.61
C ALA A 92 12.74 21.44 17.65
N TYR A 93 12.38 21.26 16.38
CA TYR A 93 12.53 22.31 15.38
C TYR A 93 11.45 22.21 14.29
N GLU A 94 11.26 23.31 13.58
CA GLU A 94 10.52 23.37 12.32
C GLU A 94 11.43 23.95 11.22
N LEU A 95 11.05 23.74 9.98
CA LEU A 95 11.69 24.35 8.83
C LEU A 95 10.80 25.46 8.28
N ARG A 96 11.39 26.60 7.94
CA ARG A 96 10.77 27.62 7.08
C ARG A 96 11.42 27.56 5.72
N VAL A 97 10.62 27.20 4.72
CA VAL A 97 11.08 27.02 3.34
C VAL A 97 10.45 28.10 2.49
N THR A 98 11.26 28.86 1.77
CA THR A 98 10.80 29.92 0.87
C THR A 98 10.93 29.48 -0.57
N TYR A 99 9.81 29.48 -1.27
CA TYR A 99 9.72 29.31 -2.72
C TYR A 99 9.28 30.63 -3.38
N ASP A 100 9.20 30.66 -4.71
CA ASP A 100 8.70 31.82 -5.46
C ASP A 100 7.28 32.26 -5.03
N GLY A 101 6.47 31.31 -4.55
CA GLY A 101 5.10 31.55 -4.07
C GLY A 101 4.96 32.00 -2.62
N GLY A 102 6.04 32.05 -1.84
CA GLY A 102 6.01 32.46 -0.43
C GLY A 102 6.82 31.57 0.51
N GLU A 103 6.74 31.89 1.80
CA GLU A 103 7.34 31.10 2.88
C GLU A 103 6.31 30.17 3.51
N THR A 104 6.71 28.92 3.73
CA THR A 104 5.88 27.89 4.38
C THR A 104 6.64 27.27 5.55
N ALA A 105 5.99 27.19 6.71
CA ALA A 105 6.48 26.42 7.84
C ALA A 105 6.11 24.94 7.68
N VAL A 106 7.09 24.05 7.78
CA VAL A 106 6.92 22.60 7.63
C VAL A 106 7.69 21.83 8.69
N GLN A 107 7.18 20.67 9.07
CA GLN A 107 7.93 19.71 9.87
C GLN A 107 8.90 18.94 8.97
N ASP A 108 10.08 18.60 9.50
CA ASP A 108 11.09 17.84 8.77
C ASP A 108 10.77 16.32 8.82
N PRO A 109 10.49 15.64 7.69
CA PRO A 109 10.27 14.20 7.67
C PRO A 109 11.45 13.39 8.23
N TYR A 110 12.68 13.90 8.09
CA TYR A 110 13.90 13.16 8.42
C TYR A 110 14.29 13.24 9.90
N ARG A 111 13.52 13.95 10.73
CA ARG A 111 13.70 13.95 12.19
C ARG A 111 13.03 12.76 12.89
N PHE A 112 12.15 12.04 12.19
CA PHE A 112 11.31 11.01 12.79
C PHE A 112 12.01 9.65 12.80
N LEU A 113 11.93 8.95 13.94
CA LEU A 113 12.38 7.56 14.08
C LEU A 113 11.52 6.62 13.22
N PRO A 114 11.98 5.38 12.91
CA PRO A 114 11.15 4.37 12.25
C PRO A 114 9.75 4.26 12.88
N ALA A 115 8.72 4.39 12.05
CA ALA A 115 7.32 4.28 12.47
C ALA A 115 6.75 2.86 12.29
N LEU A 116 7.61 1.89 11.95
CA LEU A 116 7.30 0.46 11.87
C LEU A 116 8.18 -0.30 12.87
N GLY A 117 7.59 -1.23 13.62
CA GLY A 117 8.26 -1.91 14.72
C GLY A 117 9.09 -3.13 14.28
N GLU A 118 9.99 -3.58 15.15
CA GLU A 118 10.83 -4.77 14.88
C GLU A 118 10.01 -6.06 14.75
N LEU A 119 8.90 -6.19 15.50
CA LEU A 119 8.00 -7.35 15.40
C LEU A 119 7.33 -7.42 14.02
N ASP A 120 6.84 -6.28 13.52
CA ASP A 120 6.22 -6.21 12.19
C ASP A 120 7.25 -6.62 11.12
N LEU A 121 8.45 -6.07 11.19
CA LEU A 121 9.57 -6.38 10.30
C LEU A 121 9.94 -7.87 10.36
N HIS A 122 9.97 -8.47 11.55
CA HIS A 122 10.23 -9.90 11.72
C HIS A 122 9.12 -10.74 11.07
N LEU A 123 7.85 -10.45 11.34
CA LEU A 123 6.72 -11.19 10.76
C LEU A 123 6.64 -11.04 9.24
N ILE A 124 6.94 -9.86 8.69
CA ILE A 124 7.08 -9.64 7.25
C ILE A 124 8.21 -10.52 6.71
N GLY A 125 9.37 -10.50 7.37
CA GLY A 125 10.52 -11.32 7.01
C GLY A 125 10.27 -12.83 7.10
N GLU A 126 9.33 -13.28 7.92
CA GLU A 126 8.92 -14.70 7.99
C GLU A 126 7.76 -15.03 7.02
N GLY A 127 7.13 -14.02 6.40
CA GLY A 127 5.93 -14.18 5.59
C GLY A 127 4.73 -14.68 6.40
N ARG A 128 4.58 -14.19 7.64
CA ARG A 128 3.53 -14.61 8.60
C ARG A 128 2.81 -13.43 9.27
N HIS A 129 2.86 -12.26 8.66
CA HIS A 129 2.22 -11.07 9.20
C HIS A 129 0.74 -11.06 8.82
N GLU A 130 -0.11 -11.56 9.72
CA GLU A 130 -1.55 -11.73 9.47
C GLU A 130 -2.27 -10.38 9.22
N GLU A 131 -1.84 -9.28 9.85
CA GLU A 131 -2.41 -7.94 9.62
C GLU A 131 -1.51 -7.07 8.72
N LEU A 132 -0.98 -7.64 7.63
CA LEU A 132 0.03 -6.97 6.78
C LEU A 132 -0.40 -5.55 6.33
N TRP A 133 -1.69 -5.33 6.10
CA TRP A 133 -2.27 -4.03 5.70
C TRP A 133 -2.23 -2.94 6.79
N ARG A 134 -1.92 -3.30 8.03
CA ARG A 134 -1.62 -2.34 9.11
C ARG A 134 -0.15 -1.96 9.12
N ALA A 135 0.74 -2.82 8.62
CA ALA A 135 2.18 -2.64 8.59
C ALA A 135 2.65 -1.95 7.30
N LEU A 136 2.22 -2.43 6.14
CA LEU A 136 2.58 -1.89 4.83
C LEU A 136 1.52 -0.92 4.27
N GLY A 137 1.91 -0.13 3.26
CA GLY A 137 1.08 0.86 2.60
C GLY A 137 1.11 2.25 3.25
N ALA A 138 0.11 3.08 2.95
CA ALA A 138 -0.08 4.39 3.58
C ALA A 138 -1.00 4.35 4.81
N ARG A 139 -0.47 4.76 5.96
CA ARG A 139 -1.17 4.77 7.25
C ARG A 139 -1.15 6.17 7.88
N PRO A 140 -2.28 6.89 7.87
CA PRO A 140 -2.46 8.07 8.71
C PRO A 140 -2.27 7.73 10.18
N MET A 141 -1.40 8.47 10.86
CA MET A 141 -1.08 8.23 12.27
C MET A 141 -0.55 9.49 12.96
N THR A 142 -0.53 9.46 14.29
CA THR A 142 0.21 10.42 15.10
C THR A 142 1.52 9.78 15.52
N HIS A 143 2.64 10.27 14.99
CA HIS A 143 3.99 9.76 15.29
C HIS A 143 4.82 10.85 15.98
N GLN A 144 5.38 10.51 17.13
CA GLN A 144 6.16 11.44 17.97
C GLN A 144 5.45 12.80 18.17
N GLY A 145 4.14 12.75 18.45
CA GLY A 145 3.30 13.94 18.70
C GLY A 145 2.86 14.72 17.45
N THR A 146 3.22 14.28 16.24
CA THR A 146 2.87 14.95 14.98
C THR A 146 1.92 14.09 14.16
N ARG A 147 0.83 14.67 13.64
CA ARG A 147 -0.07 13.98 12.70
C ARG A 147 0.56 13.95 11.30
N GLY A 148 0.45 12.83 10.61
CA GLY A 148 0.93 12.66 9.24
C GLY A 148 0.60 11.26 8.71
N THR A 149 1.30 10.86 7.66
CA THR A 149 1.13 9.53 7.05
C THR A 149 2.46 8.80 7.02
N ARG A 150 2.48 7.57 7.54
CA ARG A 150 3.58 6.62 7.30
C ARG A 150 3.36 5.96 5.95
N PHE A 151 4.38 5.95 5.12
CA PHE A 151 4.44 5.19 3.86
C PHE A 151 5.42 4.05 4.03
N THR A 152 5.01 2.86 3.62
CA THR A 152 5.80 1.63 3.73
C THR A 152 5.60 0.76 2.50
N VAL A 153 6.68 0.28 1.87
CA VAL A 153 6.59 -0.55 0.66
C VAL A 153 7.69 -1.60 0.63
N TRP A 154 7.36 -2.81 0.19
CA TRP A 154 8.33 -3.89 0.01
C TRP A 154 8.93 -3.82 -1.40
N ALA A 155 10.24 -3.56 -1.48
CA ALA A 155 10.99 -3.42 -2.72
C ALA A 155 12.47 -3.79 -2.46
N PRO A 156 12.77 -5.07 -2.15
CA PRO A 156 14.08 -5.51 -1.67
C PRO A 156 15.25 -5.25 -2.65
N ASN A 157 14.96 -5.12 -3.94
CA ASN A 157 15.97 -4.99 -5.00
C ASN A 157 16.14 -3.55 -5.48
N ALA A 158 15.30 -2.63 -4.99
CA ALA A 158 15.40 -1.23 -5.33
C ALA A 158 16.73 -0.65 -4.84
N ALA A 159 17.37 0.16 -5.67
CA ALA A 159 18.52 0.98 -5.25
C ALA A 159 18.06 2.14 -4.35
N GLY A 160 16.81 2.60 -4.51
CA GLY A 160 16.19 3.59 -3.67
C GLY A 160 14.72 3.79 -3.99
N VAL A 161 13.95 4.25 -3.00
CA VAL A 161 12.52 4.53 -3.14
C VAL A 161 12.24 5.95 -2.66
N ARG A 162 11.37 6.66 -3.37
CA ARG A 162 10.80 7.95 -2.93
C ARG A 162 9.29 7.84 -2.93
N VAL A 163 8.63 8.60 -2.05
CA VAL A 163 7.19 8.84 -2.15
C VAL A 163 6.97 10.16 -2.90
N CYS A 164 6.11 10.14 -3.91
CA CYS A 164 5.74 11.33 -4.67
C CYS A 164 4.23 11.44 -4.80
N GLY A 165 3.71 12.66 -4.90
CA GLY A 165 2.29 12.90 -5.02
C GLY A 165 1.97 14.38 -5.17
N ASP A 166 0.71 14.75 -4.95
CA ASP A 166 0.27 16.14 -5.09
C ASP A 166 1.06 17.11 -4.21
N PHE A 167 1.41 16.68 -3.00
CA PHE A 167 2.13 17.48 -1.99
C PHE A 167 3.56 17.86 -2.41
N CYS A 168 4.10 17.24 -3.46
CA CYS A 168 5.42 17.55 -4.01
C CYS A 168 5.37 17.73 -5.54
N HIS A 169 4.18 18.02 -6.09
CA HIS A 169 3.96 18.20 -7.54
C HIS A 169 4.52 17.05 -8.38
N TRP A 170 4.41 15.82 -7.86
CA TRP A 170 4.92 14.61 -8.50
C TRP A 170 6.45 14.55 -8.67
N ASP A 171 7.21 15.43 -7.99
CA ASP A 171 8.66 15.33 -7.83
C ASP A 171 9.03 14.81 -6.43
N GLY A 172 9.32 13.51 -6.34
CA GLY A 172 9.70 12.85 -5.09
C GLY A 172 11.11 13.17 -4.57
N THR A 173 11.87 14.07 -5.21
CA THR A 173 13.28 14.30 -4.85
C THR A 173 13.49 14.72 -3.39
N ALA A 174 12.54 15.46 -2.80
CA ALA A 174 12.59 15.87 -1.39
C ALA A 174 12.11 14.79 -0.39
N HIS A 175 11.65 13.64 -0.88
CA HIS A 175 11.00 12.59 -0.09
C HIS A 175 11.58 11.17 -0.33
N PRO A 176 12.91 10.95 -0.40
CA PRO A 176 13.48 9.61 -0.36
C PRO A 176 13.17 8.89 0.96
N MET A 177 12.87 7.60 0.85
CA MET A 177 12.53 6.67 1.93
C MET A 177 13.79 5.95 2.41
N ARG A 178 13.82 5.51 3.67
CA ARG A 178 14.89 4.66 4.21
C ARG A 178 14.54 3.18 4.04
N SER A 179 15.53 2.35 3.79
CA SER A 179 15.42 0.89 3.88
C SER A 179 15.53 0.44 5.34
N LEU A 180 14.62 -0.42 5.78
CA LEU A 180 14.56 -0.99 7.12
C LEU A 180 15.28 -2.35 7.17
N GLY A 181 16.56 -2.33 6.80
CA GLY A 181 17.47 -3.47 6.89
C GLY A 181 17.19 -4.59 5.88
N SER A 182 17.35 -5.84 6.30
CA SER A 182 17.30 -7.01 5.42
C SER A 182 15.89 -7.44 4.99
N THR A 183 14.84 -6.79 5.50
CA THR A 183 13.45 -7.11 5.15
C THR A 183 13.07 -6.63 3.75
N GLY A 184 13.83 -5.69 3.18
CA GLY A 184 13.48 -5.04 1.91
C GLY A 184 12.32 -4.05 1.99
N VAL A 185 11.87 -3.71 3.20
CA VAL A 185 10.83 -2.70 3.43
C VAL A 185 11.45 -1.31 3.45
N TRP A 186 10.89 -0.40 2.65
CA TRP A 186 11.22 1.01 2.63
C TRP A 186 10.17 1.79 3.41
N GLU A 187 10.59 2.83 4.15
CA GLU A 187 9.70 3.61 5.00
C GLU A 187 10.02 5.12 4.99
N LEU A 188 8.96 5.93 5.08
CA LEU A 188 9.03 7.36 5.40
C LEU A 188 7.75 7.82 6.09
N PHE A 189 7.88 8.53 7.21
CA PHE A 189 6.79 9.29 7.79
C PHE A 189 6.79 10.72 7.26
N VAL A 190 5.71 11.12 6.59
CA VAL A 190 5.56 12.50 6.08
C VAL A 190 4.53 13.24 6.94
N PRO A 191 4.96 14.27 7.70
CA PRO A 191 4.07 15.03 8.58
C PRO A 191 3.08 15.87 7.77
N GLY A 192 1.88 16.05 8.32
CA GLY A 192 0.83 16.89 7.74
C GLY A 192 0.04 16.27 6.59
N LEU A 193 0.46 15.12 6.06
CA LEU A 193 -0.34 14.39 5.07
C LEU A 193 -1.47 13.60 5.74
N GLY A 194 -2.62 13.54 5.06
CA GLY A 194 -3.83 12.88 5.54
C GLY A 194 -4.64 12.26 4.41
N ALA A 195 -5.83 11.76 4.74
CA ALA A 195 -6.73 11.11 3.79
C ALA A 195 -7.03 11.96 2.55
N GLY A 196 -7.14 11.32 1.39
CA GLY A 196 -7.34 11.95 0.09
C GLY A 196 -6.06 12.37 -0.62
N THR A 197 -4.91 12.33 0.04
CA THR A 197 -3.62 12.62 -0.61
C THR A 197 -3.31 11.56 -1.67
N ARG A 198 -3.12 11.97 -2.92
CA ARG A 198 -2.69 11.10 -4.01
C ARG A 198 -1.19 10.91 -3.98
N TYR A 199 -0.73 9.68 -4.16
CA TYR A 199 0.67 9.33 -4.17
C TYR A 199 0.99 8.10 -5.05
N LYS A 200 2.28 7.96 -5.35
CA LYS A 200 2.93 6.78 -5.91
C LYS A 200 4.30 6.60 -5.29
N PHE A 201 4.87 5.41 -5.47
CA PHE A 201 6.28 5.14 -5.19
C PHE A 201 7.11 5.34 -6.45
N ASP A 202 8.15 6.14 -6.33
CA ASP A 202 9.16 6.31 -7.35
C ASP A 202 10.36 5.43 -7.00
N ILE A 203 10.48 4.33 -7.74
CA ILE A 203 11.43 3.26 -7.46
C ILE A 203 12.60 3.39 -8.42
N THR A 204 13.80 3.57 -7.87
CA THR A 204 15.06 3.55 -8.60
C THR A 204 15.56 2.10 -8.67
N ARG A 205 15.67 1.58 -9.89
CA ARG A 205 16.17 0.24 -10.19
C ARG A 205 17.70 0.18 -10.09
N ALA A 206 18.26 -1.02 -10.07
CA ALA A 206 19.72 -1.23 -9.97
C ALA A 206 20.51 -0.63 -11.15
N ASP A 207 19.89 -0.50 -12.32
CA ASP A 207 20.48 0.13 -13.51
C ASP A 207 20.36 1.67 -13.51
N GLY A 208 19.75 2.26 -12.47
CA GLY A 208 19.53 3.69 -12.31
C GLY A 208 18.27 4.23 -13.01
N THR A 209 17.52 3.40 -13.74
CA THR A 209 16.22 3.79 -14.28
C THR A 209 15.17 3.90 -13.16
N ARG A 210 14.09 4.64 -13.41
CA ARG A 210 13.05 4.93 -12.41
C ARG A 210 11.66 4.57 -12.94
N THR A 211 10.82 4.04 -12.06
CA THR A 211 9.42 3.73 -12.35
C THR A 211 8.48 4.28 -11.29
N LEU A 212 7.33 4.80 -11.70
CA LEU A 212 6.27 5.25 -10.80
C LEU A 212 5.23 4.14 -10.60
N ARG A 213 5.20 3.56 -9.40
CA ARG A 213 4.34 2.44 -9.03
C ARG A 213 3.20 2.88 -8.12
N ALA A 214 2.00 2.37 -8.40
CA ALA A 214 0.92 2.38 -7.41
C ALA A 214 1.35 1.54 -6.19
N ASP A 215 0.83 1.89 -5.02
CA ASP A 215 1.07 1.14 -3.79
C ASP A 215 0.37 -0.23 -3.86
N PRO A 216 1.10 -1.37 -3.76
CA PRO A 216 0.50 -2.70 -3.70
C PRO A 216 -0.53 -2.86 -2.56
N MET A 217 -0.35 -2.07 -1.50
CA MET A 217 -1.16 -2.06 -0.28
C MET A 217 -2.09 -0.84 -0.22
N ALA A 218 -2.37 -0.19 -1.37
CA ALA A 218 -3.32 0.90 -1.45
C ALA A 218 -4.69 0.45 -0.94
N ARG A 219 -5.25 1.22 0.00
CA ARG A 219 -6.63 1.02 0.50
C ARG A 219 -7.67 1.81 -0.28
N ARG A 220 -7.22 2.71 -1.15
CA ARG A 220 -8.02 3.51 -2.06
C ARG A 220 -7.19 3.87 -3.30
N ALA A 221 -7.84 3.90 -4.46
CA ALA A 221 -7.23 4.25 -5.73
C ALA A 221 -7.96 5.41 -6.41
N GLU A 222 -7.30 6.08 -7.36
CA GLU A 222 -7.98 6.98 -8.29
C GLU A 222 -8.89 6.17 -9.24
N VAL A 223 -9.93 6.82 -9.77
CA VAL A 223 -10.79 6.21 -10.77
C VAL A 223 -9.99 5.96 -12.05
N PRO A 224 -9.98 4.72 -12.61
CA PRO A 224 -9.31 4.45 -13.87
C PRO A 224 -9.80 5.37 -15.02
N PRO A 225 -8.90 5.79 -15.94
CA PRO A 225 -7.56 5.26 -16.19
C PRO A 225 -6.44 5.90 -15.35
N ALA A 226 -6.77 6.74 -14.36
CA ALA A 226 -5.78 7.24 -13.42
C ALA A 226 -5.31 6.11 -12.48
N THR A 227 -4.08 6.22 -11.98
CA THR A 227 -3.37 5.09 -11.36
C THR A 227 -2.68 5.46 -10.05
N ALA A 228 -2.93 6.66 -9.49
CA ALA A 228 -2.39 6.98 -8.17
C ALA A 228 -3.14 6.22 -7.08
N SER A 229 -2.41 5.89 -6.02
CA SER A 229 -2.99 5.47 -4.75
C SER A 229 -3.43 6.69 -3.97
N LEU A 230 -4.46 6.55 -3.13
CA LEU A 230 -4.89 7.59 -2.19
C LEU A 230 -4.67 7.11 -0.77
N VAL A 231 -4.18 8.03 0.06
CA VAL A 231 -4.18 7.84 1.51
C VAL A 231 -5.64 7.74 1.97
N ASP A 232 -5.96 6.69 2.71
CA ASP A 232 -7.31 6.42 3.21
C ASP A 232 -7.37 6.40 4.74
N GLU A 233 -8.45 6.93 5.28
CA GLU A 233 -8.80 6.88 6.70
C GLU A 233 -10.31 6.65 6.80
N SER A 234 -10.70 5.40 6.99
CA SER A 234 -12.09 4.98 7.15
C SER A 234 -12.73 5.63 8.37
N CYS A 235 -13.93 6.15 8.20
CA CYS A 235 -14.79 6.68 9.27
C CYS A 235 -16.16 5.98 9.32
N HIS A 236 -16.30 4.83 8.64
CA HIS A 236 -17.51 4.03 8.66
C HIS A 236 -17.74 3.39 10.03
N GLU A 237 -18.96 3.54 10.55
CA GLU A 237 -19.47 2.83 11.72
C GLU A 237 -20.45 1.76 11.23
N TRP A 238 -20.17 0.50 11.56
CA TRP A 238 -20.98 -0.65 11.15
C TRP A 238 -22.29 -0.75 11.94
N GLY A 239 -23.36 -1.17 11.27
CA GLY A 239 -24.67 -1.46 11.88
C GLY A 239 -25.03 -2.96 11.90
N ASP A 240 -24.09 -3.85 11.63
CA ASP A 240 -24.30 -5.27 11.37
C ASP A 240 -23.90 -6.21 12.53
N GLU A 241 -23.75 -5.69 13.75
CA GLU A 241 -23.29 -6.46 14.92
C GLU A 241 -24.11 -7.75 15.15
N GLU A 242 -25.43 -7.70 14.94
CA GLU A 242 -26.28 -8.89 15.06
C GLU A 242 -25.94 -9.95 14.02
N TRP A 243 -25.71 -9.55 12.76
CA TRP A 243 -25.28 -10.44 11.67
C TRP A 243 -23.94 -11.08 12.00
N MET A 244 -22.94 -10.28 12.36
CA MET A 244 -21.60 -10.75 12.65
C MET A 244 -21.57 -11.72 13.85
N ARG A 245 -22.43 -11.53 14.85
CA ARG A 245 -22.55 -12.44 16.00
C ARG A 245 -23.13 -13.80 15.62
N ARG A 246 -24.10 -13.83 14.69
CA ARG A 246 -24.80 -15.06 14.28
C ARG A 246 -24.18 -15.74 13.06
N ARG A 247 -23.27 -15.07 12.36
CA ARG A 247 -22.57 -15.63 11.20
C ARG A 247 -21.77 -16.85 11.65
N GLY A 248 -22.17 -18.02 11.15
CA GLY A 248 -21.59 -19.31 11.54
C GLY A 248 -22.32 -20.06 12.66
N ASP A 249 -23.46 -19.57 13.17
CA ASP A 249 -24.30 -20.31 14.14
C ASP A 249 -24.78 -21.65 13.57
N VAL A 250 -25.07 -21.68 12.27
CA VAL A 250 -25.42 -22.89 11.52
C VAL A 250 -24.29 -23.20 10.55
N PRO A 251 -23.76 -24.43 10.53
CA PRO A 251 -22.77 -24.82 9.54
C PRO A 251 -23.31 -24.59 8.12
N VAL A 252 -22.52 -23.98 7.25
CA VAL A 252 -22.98 -23.59 5.89
C VAL A 252 -23.54 -24.78 5.09
N HIS A 253 -22.98 -25.98 5.27
CA HIS A 253 -23.40 -27.20 4.57
C HIS A 253 -24.78 -27.71 5.01
N GLU A 254 -25.32 -27.20 6.12
CA GLU A 254 -26.67 -27.50 6.62
C GLU A 254 -27.64 -26.32 6.39
N ALA A 255 -27.11 -25.12 6.11
CA ALA A 255 -27.89 -23.91 5.94
C ALA A 255 -28.43 -23.76 4.50
N PRO A 256 -29.56 -23.06 4.31
CA PRO A 256 -30.00 -22.66 2.96
C PRO A 256 -28.94 -21.76 2.29
N PHE A 257 -28.41 -22.21 1.15
CA PHE A 257 -27.38 -21.51 0.40
C PHE A 257 -27.83 -21.27 -1.04
N SER A 258 -28.41 -20.11 -1.29
CA SER A 258 -28.87 -19.69 -2.62
C SER A 258 -28.28 -18.32 -2.94
N VAL A 259 -27.50 -18.26 -4.01
CA VAL A 259 -26.62 -17.14 -4.34
C VAL A 259 -27.13 -16.40 -5.57
N TYR A 260 -27.19 -15.07 -5.48
CA TYR A 260 -27.41 -14.18 -6.62
C TYR A 260 -26.06 -13.57 -7.06
N GLU A 261 -25.46 -14.10 -8.11
CA GLU A 261 -24.21 -13.56 -8.67
C GLU A 261 -24.47 -12.22 -9.40
N VAL A 262 -23.61 -11.22 -9.17
CA VAL A 262 -23.79 -9.88 -9.72
C VAL A 262 -22.46 -9.18 -10.07
N HIS A 263 -22.42 -8.64 -11.29
CA HIS A 263 -21.46 -7.60 -11.66
C HIS A 263 -22.02 -6.22 -11.29
N LEU A 264 -21.53 -5.62 -10.21
CA LEU A 264 -22.09 -4.39 -9.64
C LEU A 264 -22.22 -3.25 -10.66
N ALA A 265 -21.22 -3.06 -11.52
CA ALA A 265 -21.20 -1.94 -12.47
C ALA A 265 -22.19 -2.11 -13.65
N SER A 266 -22.61 -3.34 -13.98
CA SER A 266 -23.55 -3.59 -15.09
C SER A 266 -24.93 -4.07 -14.65
N TRP A 267 -25.14 -4.41 -13.37
CA TRP A 267 -26.47 -4.80 -12.86
C TRP A 267 -27.52 -3.73 -13.16
N ARG A 268 -27.22 -2.49 -12.77
CA ARG A 268 -27.93 -1.27 -13.17
C ARG A 268 -26.86 -0.20 -13.43
N PRO A 269 -26.51 0.09 -14.68
CA PRO A 269 -25.42 1.00 -14.99
C PRO A 269 -25.60 2.39 -14.38
N GLY A 270 -24.50 2.96 -13.86
CA GLY A 270 -24.45 4.32 -13.30
C GLY A 270 -24.74 4.42 -11.80
N LEU A 271 -24.93 3.30 -11.09
CA LEU A 271 -25.08 3.30 -9.65
C LEU A 271 -23.72 3.32 -8.92
N THR A 272 -23.63 4.10 -7.86
CA THR A 272 -22.55 4.03 -6.86
C THR A 272 -22.85 2.96 -5.82
N TYR A 273 -21.88 2.59 -4.98
CA TYR A 273 -22.11 1.68 -3.84
C TYR A 273 -23.26 2.14 -2.95
N ARG A 274 -23.38 3.45 -2.68
CA ARG A 274 -24.52 4.01 -1.92
C ARG A 274 -25.87 3.77 -2.60
N ARG A 275 -25.94 3.95 -3.92
CA ARG A 275 -27.18 3.72 -4.68
C ARG A 275 -27.50 2.24 -4.86
N LEU A 276 -26.49 1.37 -4.86
CA LEU A 276 -26.65 -0.07 -4.78
C LEU A 276 -27.21 -0.46 -3.42
N ALA A 277 -26.73 0.13 -2.32
CA ALA A 277 -27.22 -0.14 -0.97
C ALA A 277 -28.72 0.18 -0.80
N GLU A 278 -29.23 1.18 -1.53
CA GLU A 278 -30.66 1.53 -1.55
C GLU A 278 -31.55 0.52 -2.29
N GLN A 279 -30.99 -0.31 -3.18
CA GLN A 279 -31.77 -1.08 -4.16
C GLN A 279 -31.50 -2.59 -4.12
N LEU A 280 -30.23 -2.98 -4.05
CA LEU A 280 -29.79 -4.37 -4.14
C LEU A 280 -30.30 -5.23 -2.97
N PRO A 281 -30.22 -4.79 -1.70
CA PRO A 281 -30.68 -5.62 -0.58
C PRO A 281 -32.16 -6.01 -0.69
N ALA A 282 -33.04 -5.03 -0.94
CA ALA A 282 -34.46 -5.28 -1.10
C ALA A 282 -34.74 -6.17 -2.32
N TYR A 283 -34.06 -5.94 -3.44
CA TYR A 283 -34.23 -6.74 -4.65
C TYR A 283 -33.85 -8.21 -4.46
N VAL A 284 -32.71 -8.47 -3.79
CA VAL A 284 -32.22 -9.83 -3.52
C VAL A 284 -33.12 -10.54 -2.50
N ALA A 285 -33.54 -9.82 -1.44
CA ALA A 285 -34.44 -10.35 -0.43
C ALA A 285 -35.83 -10.69 -0.99
N ASP A 286 -36.41 -9.83 -1.83
CA ASP A 286 -37.71 -10.07 -2.47
C ASP A 286 -37.72 -11.34 -3.35
N LEU A 287 -36.57 -11.70 -3.93
CA LEU A 287 -36.38 -12.92 -4.72
C LEU A 287 -36.10 -14.16 -3.87
N GLY A 288 -35.81 -14.00 -2.58
CA GLY A 288 -35.60 -15.09 -1.63
C GLY A 288 -34.21 -15.73 -1.66
N PHE A 289 -33.20 -15.05 -2.22
CA PHE A 289 -31.80 -15.49 -2.12
C PHE A 289 -31.27 -15.27 -0.70
N THR A 290 -30.29 -16.07 -0.29
CA THR A 290 -29.63 -15.94 1.02
C THR A 290 -28.32 -15.18 0.94
N HIS A 291 -27.68 -15.18 -0.23
CA HIS A 291 -26.41 -14.49 -0.46
C HIS A 291 -26.43 -13.74 -1.79
N VAL A 292 -25.58 -12.71 -1.87
CA VAL A 292 -25.13 -12.13 -3.13
C VAL A 292 -23.66 -12.52 -3.33
N GLU A 293 -23.27 -12.90 -4.55
CA GLU A 293 -21.87 -13.08 -4.93
C GLU A 293 -21.45 -11.95 -5.86
N LEU A 294 -20.46 -11.18 -5.41
CA LEU A 294 -19.94 -10.06 -6.16
C LEU A 294 -18.82 -10.56 -7.06
N MET A 295 -18.95 -10.36 -8.37
CA MET A 295 -17.80 -10.40 -9.27
C MET A 295 -16.70 -9.46 -8.76
N PRO A 296 -15.41 -9.64 -9.12
CA PRO A 296 -14.30 -9.04 -8.38
C PRO A 296 -14.44 -7.52 -8.20
N VAL A 297 -14.49 -7.09 -6.95
CA VAL A 297 -14.64 -5.67 -6.57
C VAL A 297 -13.32 -4.97 -6.31
N ALA A 298 -12.20 -5.70 -6.22
CA ALA A 298 -10.87 -5.13 -6.09
C ALA A 298 -10.54 -4.23 -7.30
N GLU A 299 -9.70 -3.22 -7.11
CA GLU A 299 -9.40 -2.25 -8.16
C GLU A 299 -8.70 -2.91 -9.36
N HIS A 300 -9.21 -2.61 -10.54
CA HIS A 300 -8.78 -3.17 -11.82
C HIS A 300 -8.82 -2.07 -12.89
N PRO A 301 -7.85 -1.99 -13.82
CA PRO A 301 -7.76 -0.85 -14.73
C PRO A 301 -8.76 -0.93 -15.90
N PHE A 302 -9.09 -2.14 -16.35
CA PHE A 302 -9.89 -2.37 -17.55
C PHE A 302 -11.25 -2.99 -17.20
N GLY A 303 -12.35 -2.26 -17.42
CA GLY A 303 -13.69 -2.76 -17.11
C GLY A 303 -14.12 -4.00 -17.94
N GLY A 304 -13.49 -4.23 -19.09
CA GLY A 304 -13.75 -5.41 -19.92
C GLY A 304 -13.16 -6.72 -19.36
N SER A 305 -12.33 -6.66 -18.31
CA SER A 305 -11.90 -7.85 -17.58
C SER A 305 -12.95 -8.34 -16.57
N TRP A 306 -14.05 -7.59 -16.40
CA TRP A 306 -15.08 -7.80 -15.38
C TRP A 306 -14.56 -7.87 -13.94
N GLY A 307 -13.33 -7.39 -13.71
CA GLY A 307 -12.66 -7.41 -12.41
C GLY A 307 -11.53 -8.44 -12.29
N TYR A 308 -11.43 -9.44 -13.17
CA TYR A 308 -10.46 -10.53 -13.03
C TYR A 308 -9.00 -10.15 -13.36
N GLN A 309 -8.73 -8.92 -13.80
CA GLN A 309 -7.37 -8.41 -13.96
C GLN A 309 -7.10 -7.31 -12.93
N VAL A 310 -6.88 -7.73 -11.69
CA VAL A 310 -6.73 -6.86 -10.50
C VAL A 310 -5.33 -6.23 -10.45
N THR A 311 -5.27 -4.93 -10.13
CA THR A 311 -4.01 -4.23 -9.83
C THR A 311 -3.96 -3.62 -8.43
N GLY A 312 -5.12 -3.32 -7.82
CA GLY A 312 -5.24 -2.82 -6.45
C GLY A 312 -5.97 -3.81 -5.55
N PHE A 313 -5.24 -4.83 -5.09
CA PHE A 313 -5.80 -5.95 -4.32
C PHE A 313 -6.43 -5.54 -2.97
N TYR A 314 -5.98 -4.43 -2.38
CA TYR A 314 -6.43 -3.95 -1.07
C TYR A 314 -7.42 -2.78 -1.15
N ALA A 315 -7.90 -2.41 -2.34
CA ALA A 315 -8.85 -1.33 -2.54
C ALA A 315 -10.08 -1.80 -3.31
N PRO A 316 -11.31 -1.52 -2.85
CA PRO A 316 -12.49 -1.67 -3.71
C PRO A 316 -12.41 -0.66 -4.86
N THR A 317 -12.98 -1.01 -6.02
CA THR A 317 -12.87 -0.18 -7.22
C THR A 317 -13.48 1.20 -7.01
N ALA A 318 -12.68 2.23 -7.31
CA ALA A 318 -13.04 3.62 -7.18
C ALA A 318 -14.16 4.04 -8.15
N ARG A 319 -14.48 3.21 -9.16
CA ARG A 319 -15.57 3.45 -10.12
C ARG A 319 -16.92 3.65 -9.44
N LEU A 320 -17.15 2.99 -8.30
CA LEU A 320 -18.45 2.95 -7.64
C LEU A 320 -18.49 3.80 -6.35
N GLY A 321 -17.36 4.33 -5.88
CA GLY A 321 -17.31 5.18 -4.69
C GLY A 321 -16.04 4.98 -3.87
N THR A 322 -16.11 5.35 -2.59
CA THR A 322 -15.02 5.19 -1.62
C THR A 322 -15.08 3.82 -0.93
N PRO A 323 -14.00 3.39 -0.24
CA PRO A 323 -14.04 2.20 0.60
C PRO A 323 -15.17 2.20 1.63
N ASP A 324 -15.46 3.34 2.26
CA ASP A 324 -16.58 3.46 3.21
C ASP A 324 -17.96 3.37 2.53
N ASP A 325 -18.06 3.75 1.25
CA ASP A 325 -19.28 3.52 0.49
C ASP A 325 -19.48 2.03 0.19
N PHE A 326 -18.40 1.28 -0.05
CA PHE A 326 -18.47 -0.17 -0.19
C PHE A 326 -18.83 -0.87 1.13
N LYS A 327 -18.22 -0.47 2.25
CA LYS A 327 -18.61 -0.96 3.60
C LYS A 327 -20.11 -0.74 3.85
N HIS A 328 -20.63 0.43 3.48
CA HIS A 328 -22.06 0.71 3.61
C HIS A 328 -22.97 -0.19 2.76
N LEU A 329 -22.51 -0.62 1.57
CA LEU A 329 -23.26 -1.61 0.77
C LEU A 329 -23.30 -2.96 1.49
N VAL A 330 -22.17 -3.43 2.02
CA VAL A 330 -22.11 -4.69 2.78
C VAL A 330 -22.98 -4.61 4.03
N ASP A 331 -22.87 -3.53 4.80
CA ASP A 331 -23.69 -3.28 5.99
C ASP A 331 -25.19 -3.30 5.67
N ALA A 332 -25.61 -2.67 4.57
CA ALA A 332 -27.01 -2.70 4.13
C ALA A 332 -27.49 -4.10 3.72
N LEU A 333 -26.63 -4.93 3.14
CA LEU A 333 -26.94 -6.33 2.80
C LEU A 333 -27.08 -7.17 4.08
N HIS A 334 -26.18 -7.02 5.04
CA HIS A 334 -26.24 -7.72 6.33
C HIS A 334 -27.49 -7.34 7.14
N GLN A 335 -27.84 -6.05 7.18
CA GLN A 335 -29.07 -5.59 7.84
C GLN A 335 -30.35 -6.12 7.17
N ALA A 336 -30.28 -6.48 5.88
CA ALA A 336 -31.34 -7.18 5.17
C ALA A 336 -31.30 -8.71 5.31
N GLY A 337 -30.33 -9.25 6.07
CA GLY A 337 -30.15 -10.68 6.27
C GLY A 337 -29.55 -11.41 5.07
N ILE A 338 -28.82 -10.70 4.19
CA ILE A 338 -28.19 -11.24 2.99
C ILE A 338 -26.68 -11.32 3.21
N GLY A 339 -26.11 -12.51 3.05
CA GLY A 339 -24.66 -12.67 3.11
C GLY A 339 -23.95 -12.20 1.85
N VAL A 340 -22.70 -11.77 1.98
CA VAL A 340 -21.91 -11.21 0.88
C VAL A 340 -20.70 -12.09 0.59
N LEU A 341 -20.72 -12.71 -0.59
CA LEU A 341 -19.59 -13.43 -1.16
C LEU A 341 -18.85 -12.51 -2.15
N MET A 342 -17.56 -12.72 -2.31
CA MET A 342 -16.72 -11.96 -3.23
C MET A 342 -15.85 -12.91 -4.04
N ASP A 343 -15.83 -12.70 -5.36
CA ASP A 343 -14.81 -13.28 -6.22
C ASP A 343 -13.46 -12.66 -5.88
N TRP A 344 -12.56 -13.52 -5.42
CA TRP A 344 -11.19 -13.22 -5.05
C TRP A 344 -10.24 -13.82 -6.08
N VAL A 345 -9.29 -13.02 -6.56
CA VAL A 345 -8.48 -13.34 -7.75
C VAL A 345 -7.00 -13.53 -7.40
N PRO A 346 -6.61 -14.59 -6.67
CA PRO A 346 -5.23 -14.86 -6.31
C PRO A 346 -4.43 -15.55 -7.43
N ALA A 347 -5.08 -15.95 -8.53
CA ALA A 347 -4.46 -16.79 -9.56
C ALA A 347 -3.42 -16.05 -10.42
N HIS A 348 -3.66 -14.77 -10.71
CA HIS A 348 -2.82 -13.98 -11.60
C HIS A 348 -3.02 -12.46 -11.44
N PHE A 349 -2.18 -11.66 -12.09
CA PHE A 349 -2.30 -10.20 -12.18
C PHE A 349 -1.82 -9.69 -13.56
N PRO A 350 -2.26 -8.52 -14.05
CA PRO A 350 -1.90 -8.04 -15.38
C PRO A 350 -0.47 -7.43 -15.42
N ARG A 351 0.04 -7.21 -16.64
CA ARG A 351 1.42 -6.72 -16.91
C ARG A 351 1.58 -5.20 -16.85
N ASP A 352 0.61 -4.49 -16.29
CA ASP A 352 0.65 -3.05 -16.14
C ASP A 352 1.93 -2.58 -15.42
N ASP A 353 2.75 -1.78 -16.11
CA ASP A 353 4.09 -1.33 -15.67
C ASP A 353 4.06 -0.35 -14.47
N TRP A 354 2.88 0.12 -14.10
CA TRP A 354 2.64 0.96 -12.93
C TRP A 354 2.14 0.14 -11.73
N ALA A 355 1.87 -1.15 -11.89
CA ALA A 355 1.39 -2.07 -10.85
C ALA A 355 2.50 -3.05 -10.42
N LEU A 356 2.18 -4.33 -10.21
CA LEU A 356 3.04 -5.34 -9.57
C LEU A 356 4.15 -5.92 -10.47
N ALA A 357 4.01 -5.85 -11.80
CA ALA A 357 4.95 -6.46 -12.73
C ALA A 357 6.36 -5.87 -12.62
N GLU A 358 7.37 -6.72 -12.40
CA GLU A 358 8.77 -6.36 -12.17
C GLU A 358 8.91 -5.20 -11.17
N PHE A 359 8.14 -5.26 -10.07
CA PHE A 359 7.84 -4.10 -9.22
C PHE A 359 9.07 -3.25 -8.88
N ASP A 360 10.16 -3.89 -8.46
CA ASP A 360 11.42 -3.24 -8.07
C ASP A 360 12.57 -3.42 -9.07
N GLY A 361 12.24 -3.75 -10.32
CA GLY A 361 13.16 -3.83 -11.46
C GLY A 361 13.55 -5.23 -11.90
N ARG A 362 13.02 -6.26 -11.26
CA ARG A 362 13.09 -7.68 -11.66
C ARG A 362 11.83 -8.42 -11.17
N PRO A 363 11.56 -9.67 -11.59
CA PRO A 363 10.48 -10.48 -11.05
C PRO A 363 10.44 -10.43 -9.52
N LEU A 364 9.30 -10.01 -8.96
CA LEU A 364 9.13 -9.83 -7.51
C LEU A 364 7.88 -10.54 -6.99
N TYR A 365 6.73 -10.17 -7.55
CA TYR A 365 5.44 -10.78 -7.21
C TYR A 365 5.16 -12.00 -8.09
N GLU A 366 5.64 -11.96 -9.32
CA GLU A 366 5.70 -13.06 -10.27
C GLU A 366 6.95 -13.93 -10.08
N HIS A 367 6.84 -15.18 -10.51
CA HIS A 367 7.93 -16.16 -10.40
C HIS A 367 9.13 -15.78 -11.29
N GLU A 368 10.35 -16.08 -10.84
CA GLU A 368 11.58 -15.74 -11.59
C GLU A 368 11.81 -16.59 -12.84
N ASP A 369 11.40 -17.87 -12.81
CA ASP A 369 11.37 -18.75 -13.98
C ASP A 369 10.29 -18.27 -14.98
N PRO A 370 10.66 -17.83 -16.20
CA PRO A 370 9.72 -17.36 -17.21
C PRO A 370 8.65 -18.38 -17.61
N ALA A 371 8.94 -19.69 -17.50
CA ALA A 371 7.96 -20.74 -17.81
C ALA A 371 6.82 -20.81 -16.79
N ARG A 372 7.09 -20.39 -15.55
CA ARG A 372 6.13 -20.32 -14.42
C ARG A 372 5.60 -18.90 -14.17
N ALA A 373 6.18 -17.89 -14.79
CA ALA A 373 5.86 -16.48 -14.48
C ALA A 373 4.58 -15.98 -15.16
N ALA A 374 4.16 -16.61 -16.25
CA ALA A 374 3.14 -16.08 -17.13
C ALA A 374 2.09 -17.12 -17.52
N HIS A 375 0.84 -16.69 -17.52
CA HIS A 375 -0.25 -17.49 -18.05
C HIS A 375 -0.27 -17.39 -19.58
N PRO A 376 -0.11 -18.50 -20.32
CA PRO A 376 0.13 -18.48 -21.77
C PRO A 376 -1.06 -17.89 -22.56
N ASP A 377 -2.30 -18.20 -22.15
CA ASP A 377 -3.50 -17.79 -22.88
C ASP A 377 -3.99 -16.38 -22.55
N TRP A 378 -3.67 -15.86 -21.36
CA TRP A 378 -4.28 -14.64 -20.82
C TRP A 378 -3.38 -13.42 -20.95
N GLY A 379 -2.08 -13.63 -21.20
CA GLY A 379 -1.10 -12.55 -21.25
C GLY A 379 -0.81 -11.93 -19.88
N THR A 380 -1.27 -12.54 -18.79
CA THR A 380 -1.08 -12.11 -17.40
C THR A 380 0.16 -12.76 -16.77
N LEU A 381 0.46 -12.38 -15.54
CA LEU A 381 1.53 -12.95 -14.72
C LEU A 381 0.93 -13.78 -13.58
N GLU A 382 1.56 -14.89 -13.27
CA GLU A 382 1.21 -15.78 -12.15
C GLU A 382 2.04 -15.41 -10.92
N PHE A 383 1.45 -15.45 -9.74
CA PHE A 383 2.15 -15.15 -8.49
C PHE A 383 3.19 -16.22 -8.12
N ASP A 384 4.29 -15.79 -7.54
CA ASP A 384 5.26 -16.68 -6.90
C ASP A 384 4.77 -17.11 -5.51
N TYR A 385 3.92 -18.15 -5.46
CA TYR A 385 3.37 -18.67 -4.20
C TYR A 385 4.44 -19.24 -3.25
N GLY A 386 5.61 -19.65 -3.78
CA GLY A 386 6.72 -20.18 -3.00
C GLY A 386 7.41 -19.09 -2.19
N ARG A 387 7.40 -17.85 -2.70
CA ARG A 387 7.97 -16.69 -2.02
C ARG A 387 7.10 -16.24 -0.85
N LYS A 388 7.67 -16.33 0.35
CA LYS A 388 6.98 -16.06 1.62
C LYS A 388 6.29 -14.68 1.68
N GLU A 389 6.91 -13.62 1.17
CA GLU A 389 6.31 -12.28 1.23
C GLU A 389 5.13 -12.13 0.25
N VAL A 390 5.20 -12.81 -0.92
CA VAL A 390 4.11 -12.85 -1.91
C VAL A 390 2.94 -13.68 -1.38
N ARG A 391 3.25 -14.85 -0.81
CA ARG A 391 2.24 -15.67 -0.11
C ARG A 391 1.57 -14.88 1.01
N ASN A 392 2.35 -14.18 1.84
CA ASN A 392 1.81 -13.36 2.93
C ASN A 392 0.97 -12.19 2.40
N PHE A 393 1.35 -11.57 1.27
CA PHE A 393 0.55 -10.54 0.60
C PHE A 393 -0.85 -11.07 0.23
N LEU A 394 -0.94 -12.28 -0.31
CA LEU A 394 -2.22 -12.90 -0.69
C LEU A 394 -3.02 -13.40 0.51
N VAL A 395 -2.40 -14.12 1.46
CA VAL A 395 -3.08 -14.63 2.66
C VAL A 395 -3.63 -13.49 3.53
N ALA A 396 -2.85 -12.43 3.73
CA ALA A 396 -3.33 -11.24 4.42
C ALA A 396 -4.44 -10.54 3.62
N ASN A 397 -4.42 -10.59 2.28
CA ASN A 397 -5.47 -10.00 1.47
C ASN A 397 -6.82 -10.71 1.63
N ALA A 398 -6.84 -12.04 1.69
CA ALA A 398 -8.07 -12.80 1.93
C ALA A 398 -8.72 -12.42 3.26
N THR A 399 -7.93 -12.35 4.34
CA THR A 399 -8.44 -11.96 5.67
C THR A 399 -8.77 -10.47 5.77
N TYR A 400 -8.07 -9.60 5.03
CA TYR A 400 -8.37 -8.18 4.94
C TYR A 400 -9.80 -7.91 4.47
N TRP A 401 -10.27 -8.60 3.42
CA TRP A 401 -11.65 -8.44 2.94
C TRP A 401 -12.68 -8.90 3.97
N CYS A 402 -12.40 -10.01 4.67
CA CYS A 402 -13.29 -10.57 5.67
C CYS A 402 -13.37 -9.71 6.95
N GLU A 403 -12.27 -9.06 7.36
CA GLU A 403 -12.20 -8.27 8.60
C GLU A 403 -12.50 -6.78 8.39
N GLU A 404 -11.96 -6.15 7.34
CA GLU A 404 -12.11 -4.70 7.15
C GLU A 404 -13.39 -4.34 6.38
N PHE A 405 -13.94 -5.29 5.61
CA PHE A 405 -15.16 -5.14 4.81
C PHE A 405 -16.26 -6.15 5.17
N HIS A 406 -16.07 -6.96 6.21
CA HIS A 406 -17.04 -7.93 6.72
C HIS A 406 -17.54 -8.96 5.68
N ILE A 407 -16.80 -9.20 4.59
CA ILE A 407 -17.16 -10.21 3.58
C ILE A 407 -17.36 -11.59 4.23
N ASP A 408 -18.42 -12.29 3.84
CA ASP A 408 -18.84 -13.58 4.42
C ASP A 408 -18.29 -14.80 3.66
N GLY A 409 -17.74 -14.59 2.47
CA GLY A 409 -17.09 -15.67 1.75
C GLY A 409 -16.29 -15.22 0.55
N LEU A 410 -15.33 -16.05 0.17
CA LEU A 410 -14.45 -15.82 -0.97
C LEU A 410 -14.61 -16.96 -1.96
N ARG A 411 -14.93 -16.62 -3.22
CA ARG A 411 -14.89 -17.55 -4.34
C ARG A 411 -13.56 -17.36 -5.09
N VAL A 412 -12.84 -18.44 -5.36
CA VAL A 412 -11.66 -18.45 -6.23
C VAL A 412 -12.02 -19.07 -7.57
N ASP A 413 -11.89 -18.28 -8.64
CA ASP A 413 -12.07 -18.73 -10.02
C ASP A 413 -10.80 -19.38 -10.56
N ALA A 414 -10.95 -20.32 -11.51
CA ALA A 414 -9.88 -20.96 -12.26
C ALA A 414 -8.78 -21.56 -11.37
N VAL A 415 -9.15 -22.27 -10.29
CA VAL A 415 -8.19 -22.87 -9.34
C VAL A 415 -7.24 -23.85 -10.03
N ALA A 416 -7.69 -24.51 -11.11
CA ALA A 416 -6.85 -25.35 -11.95
C ALA A 416 -5.61 -24.61 -12.51
N SER A 417 -5.74 -23.32 -12.84
CA SER A 417 -4.60 -22.51 -13.33
C SER A 417 -3.50 -22.34 -12.29
N MET A 418 -3.86 -22.46 -11.01
CA MET A 418 -2.92 -22.39 -9.89
C MET A 418 -2.30 -23.74 -9.60
N LEU A 419 -3.12 -24.80 -9.60
CA LEU A 419 -2.75 -26.14 -9.15
C LEU A 419 -1.80 -26.89 -10.08
N TYR A 420 -1.73 -26.50 -11.35
CA TYR A 420 -1.00 -27.25 -12.37
C TYR A 420 0.08 -26.42 -13.07
N LEU A 421 1.31 -26.92 -13.03
CA LEU A 421 2.46 -26.34 -13.75
C LEU A 421 2.33 -26.48 -15.27
N ASP A 422 1.50 -27.41 -15.74
CA ASP A 422 1.23 -27.67 -17.16
C ASP A 422 -0.08 -27.01 -17.65
N TYR A 423 -0.76 -26.20 -16.82
CA TYR A 423 -2.02 -25.57 -17.22
C TYR A 423 -1.83 -24.71 -18.48
N SER A 424 -2.58 -25.03 -19.54
CA SER A 424 -2.49 -24.41 -20.87
C SER A 424 -1.08 -24.42 -21.51
N ARG A 425 -0.20 -25.36 -21.13
CA ARG A 425 1.17 -25.46 -21.65
C ARG A 425 1.37 -26.80 -22.38
N GLU A 426 2.05 -26.77 -23.53
CA GLU A 426 2.42 -27.98 -24.27
C GLU A 426 3.66 -28.67 -23.69
N ASP A 427 3.91 -29.91 -24.10
CA ASP A 427 5.12 -30.65 -23.74
C ASP A 427 6.40 -29.84 -24.07
N GLY A 428 7.27 -29.69 -23.08
CA GLY A 428 8.51 -28.90 -23.20
C GLY A 428 8.36 -27.40 -22.93
N GLN A 429 7.15 -26.91 -22.63
CA GLN A 429 6.90 -25.52 -22.22
C GLN A 429 6.76 -25.36 -20.69
N TRP A 430 6.86 -26.46 -19.93
CA TRP A 430 6.78 -26.48 -18.47
C TRP A 430 7.78 -27.48 -17.89
N THR A 431 8.06 -27.35 -16.58
CA THR A 431 8.97 -28.24 -15.85
C THR A 431 8.22 -28.90 -14.68
N PRO A 432 8.41 -30.21 -14.43
CA PRO A 432 7.80 -30.88 -13.28
C PRO A 432 8.25 -30.34 -11.92
N ASN A 433 7.44 -30.61 -10.90
CA ASN A 433 7.80 -30.35 -9.51
C ASN A 433 8.94 -31.25 -9.03
N GLU A 434 9.41 -31.04 -7.80
CA GLU A 434 10.52 -31.80 -7.20
C GLU A 434 10.28 -33.32 -7.08
N HIS A 435 9.03 -33.76 -7.23
CA HIS A 435 8.63 -35.17 -7.22
C HIS A 435 8.35 -35.73 -8.63
N GLY A 436 8.55 -34.93 -9.68
CA GLY A 436 8.32 -35.33 -11.07
C GLY A 436 6.87 -35.24 -11.53
N GLY A 437 5.98 -34.66 -10.72
CA GLY A 437 4.57 -34.44 -11.04
C GLY A 437 4.30 -33.06 -11.65
N ARG A 438 3.05 -32.85 -12.08
CA ARG A 438 2.58 -31.58 -12.66
C ARG A 438 1.98 -30.62 -11.65
N GLU A 439 1.83 -31.08 -10.41
CA GLU A 439 1.21 -30.33 -9.33
C GLU A 439 2.11 -29.16 -8.90
N ASN A 440 1.54 -27.96 -8.81
CA ASN A 440 2.21 -26.79 -8.29
C ASN A 440 2.12 -26.81 -6.75
N LEU A 441 3.11 -27.43 -6.11
CA LEU A 441 3.13 -27.64 -4.65
C LEU A 441 3.08 -26.32 -3.86
N ASP A 442 3.67 -25.26 -4.40
CA ASP A 442 3.64 -23.93 -3.79
C ASP A 442 2.22 -23.37 -3.75
N ALA A 443 1.46 -23.52 -4.84
CA ALA A 443 0.07 -23.08 -4.91
C ALA A 443 -0.84 -23.92 -4.00
N VAL A 444 -0.62 -25.24 -3.94
CA VAL A 444 -1.34 -26.14 -3.01
C VAL A 444 -1.12 -25.69 -1.56
N ALA A 445 0.14 -25.48 -1.16
CA ALA A 445 0.49 -25.02 0.18
C ALA A 445 -0.13 -23.66 0.50
N PHE A 446 -0.09 -22.73 -0.46
CA PHE A 446 -0.73 -21.42 -0.33
C PHE A 446 -2.25 -21.54 -0.11
N LEU A 447 -2.97 -22.32 -0.92
CA LEU A 447 -4.41 -22.49 -0.79
C LEU A 447 -4.79 -23.14 0.55
N GLN A 448 -3.99 -24.10 1.03
CA GLN A 448 -4.16 -24.69 2.36
C GLN A 448 -3.96 -23.66 3.48
N GLU A 449 -2.89 -22.86 3.40
CA GLU A 449 -2.59 -21.80 4.37
C GLU A 449 -3.67 -20.72 4.39
N MET A 450 -4.11 -20.28 3.21
CA MET A 450 -5.17 -19.29 3.04
C MET A 450 -6.47 -19.77 3.70
N ASN A 451 -6.94 -20.98 3.35
CA ASN A 451 -8.16 -21.55 3.92
C ASN A 451 -8.06 -21.67 5.44
N ALA A 452 -6.97 -22.27 5.95
CA ALA A 452 -6.78 -22.45 7.39
C ALA A 452 -6.76 -21.11 8.14
N THR A 453 -6.16 -20.08 7.55
CA THR A 453 -6.05 -18.74 8.15
C THR A 453 -7.39 -18.00 8.13
N VAL A 454 -8.12 -18.03 7.02
CA VAL A 454 -9.46 -17.43 6.92
C VAL A 454 -10.42 -18.07 7.92
N TYR A 455 -10.52 -19.40 7.96
CA TYR A 455 -11.42 -20.09 8.90
C TYR A 455 -11.07 -19.84 10.36
N ARG A 456 -9.78 -19.70 10.69
CA ARG A 456 -9.34 -19.40 12.07
C ARG A 456 -9.65 -17.95 12.47
N ARG A 457 -9.38 -16.98 11.59
CA ARG A 457 -9.51 -15.56 11.91
C ARG A 457 -10.93 -15.03 11.76
N CYS A 458 -11.67 -15.58 10.80
CA CYS A 458 -13.01 -15.15 10.43
C CYS A 458 -13.99 -16.33 10.54
N PRO A 459 -14.32 -16.82 11.75
CA PRO A 459 -15.29 -17.90 11.92
C PRO A 459 -16.62 -17.58 11.22
N GLY A 460 -17.19 -18.59 10.55
CA GLY A 460 -18.42 -18.47 9.79
C GLY A 460 -18.25 -17.99 8.33
N VAL A 461 -17.06 -17.52 7.95
CA VAL A 461 -16.73 -17.25 6.54
C VAL A 461 -16.61 -18.56 5.77
N VAL A 462 -16.98 -18.54 4.48
CA VAL A 462 -16.86 -19.70 3.58
C VAL A 462 -15.88 -19.45 2.46
N THR A 463 -15.16 -20.50 2.02
CA THR A 463 -14.32 -20.45 0.82
C THR A 463 -14.87 -21.40 -0.24
N ILE A 464 -14.99 -20.89 -1.47
CA ILE A 464 -15.60 -21.60 -2.61
C ILE A 464 -14.55 -21.67 -3.72
N ALA A 465 -14.42 -22.82 -4.36
CA ALA A 465 -13.46 -23.05 -5.44
C ALA A 465 -14.19 -23.46 -6.71
N GLU A 466 -13.86 -22.82 -7.84
CA GLU A 466 -14.11 -23.37 -9.17
C GLU A 466 -12.86 -24.14 -9.61
N GLU A 467 -12.99 -25.46 -9.69
CA GLU A 467 -11.93 -26.39 -10.07
C GLU A 467 -12.49 -27.33 -11.15
N SER A 468 -11.83 -27.40 -12.30
CA SER A 468 -12.35 -28.01 -13.53
C SER A 468 -11.56 -29.25 -14.00
N THR A 469 -10.70 -29.84 -13.16
CA THR A 469 -9.79 -30.93 -13.53
C THR A 469 -9.92 -32.20 -12.68
N ALA A 470 -10.93 -32.25 -11.79
CA ALA A 470 -11.18 -33.36 -10.88
C ALA A 470 -10.03 -33.59 -9.89
N TRP A 471 -9.50 -32.50 -9.33
CA TRP A 471 -8.56 -32.55 -8.22
C TRP A 471 -9.22 -33.18 -6.98
N ASP A 472 -8.58 -34.20 -6.39
CA ASP A 472 -9.08 -34.86 -5.19
C ASP A 472 -8.81 -34.02 -3.93
N GLY A 473 -9.85 -33.81 -3.10
CA GLY A 473 -9.85 -32.95 -1.91
C GLY A 473 -9.41 -33.61 -0.60
#